data_AF-A0A3D0H115-F1
#
_entry.id   AF-A0A3D0H115-F1
#
_cell.length_a   1.000
_cell.length_b   1.000
_cell.length_c   1.000
_cell.angle_alpha   90.00
_cell.angle_beta   90.00
_cell.angle_gamma   90.00
#
_symmetry.space_group_name_H-M   'P 1'
#
loop_
_entity.id
_entity.type
_entity.pdbx_description
1 polymer ?
#
loop_
_entity_poly.entity_id
_entity_poly.type
_entity_poly.pdbx_seq_one_letter_code
_entity_poly.pdbx_strand_id
1 'polypeptide(L)'
;FCCGAGGGAWASPYVEERILYGRTKAKQIKDTGAKLLIAPCHNCRDQIMKSLRKEYDFMDVEVKYLWELVADSLIVEPREDEAGDDE
;
A
#
# COMPACT_ATOMS: atom_id res chain seq x y z
N PHE A 1 8.18 -12.63 1.28
CA PHE A 1 9.43 -11.86 1.35
C PHE A 1 9.18 -10.44 1.85
N CYS A 2 10.19 -9.84 2.52
CA CYS A 2 10.21 -8.44 2.96
C CYS A 2 10.14 -7.47 1.77
N CYS A 3 9.68 -6.22 1.99
CA CYS A 3 9.69 -5.16 0.99
C CYS A 3 11.08 -4.52 0.79
N GLY A 4 12.02 -4.75 1.72
CA GLY A 4 13.37 -4.18 1.72
C GLY A 4 13.53 -2.90 2.56
N ALA A 5 12.43 -2.27 2.99
CA ALA A 5 12.46 -0.96 3.68
C ALA A 5 12.40 -1.04 5.22
N GLY A 6 12.38 -2.24 5.80
CA GLY A 6 12.37 -2.44 7.25
C GLY A 6 13.68 -2.07 7.95
N GLY A 7 13.70 -2.12 9.28
CA GLY A 7 14.93 -1.96 10.06
C GLY A 7 15.61 -0.59 9.96
N GLY A 8 14.86 0.46 9.60
CA GLY A 8 15.40 1.81 9.40
C GLY A 8 15.89 2.11 7.98
N ALA A 9 15.87 1.12 7.06
CA ALA A 9 16.36 1.30 5.70
C ALA A 9 15.59 2.36 4.90
N TRP A 10 14.29 2.53 5.18
CA TRP A 10 13.49 3.60 4.56
C TRP A 10 13.98 5.02 4.92
N ALA A 11 14.32 5.24 6.20
CA ALA A 11 14.73 6.55 6.71
C ALA A 11 16.24 6.83 6.53
N SER A 12 16.99 5.83 6.08
CA SER A 12 18.43 5.87 5.90
C SER A 12 18.78 6.01 4.40
N PRO A 13 20.03 6.34 4.02
CA PRO A 13 20.41 6.51 2.62
C PRO A 13 20.55 5.19 1.83
N TYR A 14 19.93 4.09 2.26
CA TYR A 14 20.05 2.75 1.66
C TYR A 14 19.05 2.51 0.52
N VAL A 15 18.92 3.48 -0.39
CA VAL A 15 17.90 3.45 -1.46
C VAL A 15 18.12 2.28 -2.41
N GLU A 16 19.35 2.07 -2.86
CA GLU A 16 19.69 1.01 -3.80
C GLU A 16 19.48 -0.37 -3.18
N GLU A 17 19.91 -0.55 -1.94
CA GLU A 17 19.78 -1.81 -1.22
C GLU A 17 18.33 -2.16 -0.94
N ARG A 18 17.52 -1.20 -0.45
CA ARG A 18 16.09 -1.48 -0.16
C ARG A 18 15.32 -1.83 -1.42
N ILE A 19 15.67 -1.23 -2.56
CA ILE A 19 15.09 -1.56 -3.87
C ILE A 19 15.54 -2.97 -4.30
N LEU A 20 16.85 -3.24 -4.27
CA LEU A 20 17.43 -4.53 -4.63
C LEU A 20 16.82 -5.68 -3.82
N TYR A 21 16.73 -5.55 -2.50
CA TYR A 21 16.09 -6.56 -1.64
C TYR A 21 14.59 -6.69 -1.89
N GLY A 22 13.93 -5.60 -2.29
CA GLY A 22 12.51 -5.57 -2.65
C GLY A 22 12.15 -6.28 -3.96
N ARG A 23 13.11 -6.58 -4.84
CA ARG A 23 12.88 -7.22 -6.16
C ARG A 23 12.03 -8.50 -6.11
N THR A 24 12.25 -9.34 -5.09
CA THR A 24 11.49 -10.58 -4.95
C THR A 24 10.03 -10.29 -4.60
N LYS A 25 9.78 -9.29 -3.74
CA LYS A 25 8.42 -8.84 -3.43
C LYS A 25 7.77 -8.20 -4.67
N ALA A 26 8.48 -7.39 -5.43
CA ALA A 26 7.98 -6.81 -6.68
C ALA A 26 7.55 -7.90 -7.69
N LYS A 27 8.39 -8.91 -7.90
CA LYS A 27 8.05 -10.08 -8.73
C LYS A 27 6.80 -10.78 -8.22
N GLN A 28 6.70 -11.05 -6.91
CA GLN A 28 5.50 -11.66 -6.32
C GLN A 28 4.23 -10.86 -6.64
N ILE A 29 4.29 -9.53 -6.53
CA ILE A 29 3.14 -8.66 -6.82
C ILE A 29 2.75 -8.77 -8.29
N LYS A 30 3.72 -8.62 -9.20
CA LYS A 30 3.48 -8.69 -10.66
C LYS A 30 2.89 -10.03 -11.09
N ASP A 31 3.43 -11.13 -10.57
CA ASP A 31 2.97 -12.49 -10.91
C ASP A 31 1.52 -12.76 -10.49
N THR A 32 0.97 -12.01 -9.53
CA THR A 32 -0.44 -12.17 -9.13
C THR A 32 -1.44 -11.62 -10.14
N GLY A 33 -1.04 -10.62 -10.94
CA GLY A 33 -1.96 -9.84 -11.78
C GLY A 33 -3.00 -9.01 -11.01
N ALA A 34 -2.88 -8.88 -9.68
CA ALA A 34 -3.79 -8.12 -8.85
C ALA A 34 -3.73 -6.62 -9.16
N LYS A 35 -4.89 -5.96 -9.14
CA LYS A 35 -5.01 -4.50 -9.37
C LYS A 35 -5.06 -3.69 -8.07
N LEU A 36 -5.27 -4.36 -6.94
CA LEU A 36 -5.29 -3.76 -5.62
C LEU A 36 -4.35 -4.54 -4.69
N LEU A 37 -3.46 -3.82 -4.02
CA LEU A 37 -2.54 -4.34 -3.01
C LEU A 37 -2.79 -3.65 -1.68
N ILE A 38 -2.93 -4.45 -0.62
CA ILE A 38 -3.14 -3.96 0.74
C ILE A 38 -1.87 -4.18 1.56
N ALA A 39 -1.37 -3.10 2.15
CA ALA A 39 -0.18 -3.12 3.01
C ALA A 39 -0.53 -2.64 4.43
N PRO A 40 -0.38 -3.48 5.48
CA PRO A 40 -0.66 -3.08 6.86
C PRO A 40 0.48 -2.28 7.52
N CYS A 41 1.60 -2.07 6.81
CA CYS A 41 2.80 -1.44 7.34
C CYS A 41 3.19 -0.21 6.51
N HIS A 42 3.48 0.91 7.18
CA HIS A 42 3.87 2.17 6.54
C HIS A 42 5.07 2.00 5.60
N ASN A 43 6.16 1.37 6.08
CA ASN A 43 7.35 1.12 5.26
C ASN A 43 7.03 0.23 4.04
N CYS A 44 6.17 -0.78 4.20
CA CYS A 44 5.78 -1.65 3.10
C CYS A 44 4.99 -0.89 2.04
N ARG A 45 3.96 -0.14 2.46
CA ARG A 45 3.13 0.64 1.54
C ARG A 45 3.98 1.63 0.76
N ASP A 46 4.78 2.43 1.46
CA ASP A 46 5.58 3.48 0.84
C ASP A 46 6.69 2.91 -0.05
N GLN A 47 7.36 1.84 0.37
CA GLN A 47 8.35 1.15 -0.45
C GLN A 47 7.76 0.63 -1.76
N ILE A 48 6.59 0.00 -1.69
CA ILE A 48 5.91 -0.54 -2.87
C ILE A 48 5.44 0.63 -3.75
N MET A 49 4.69 1.57 -3.18
CA MET A 49 4.05 2.67 -3.90
C MET A 49 5.06 3.64 -4.53
N LYS A 50 6.12 4.02 -3.80
CA LYS A 50 7.05 5.09 -4.20
C LYS A 50 8.31 4.58 -4.88
N SER A 51 8.69 3.31 -4.71
CA SER A 51 9.96 2.78 -5.24
C SER A 51 9.74 1.57 -6.13
N LEU A 52 9.27 0.45 -5.59
CA LEU A 52 9.23 -0.82 -6.34
C LEU A 52 8.30 -0.75 -7.55
N ARG A 53 7.15 -0.08 -7.44
CA ARG A 53 6.16 0.07 -8.52
C ARG A 53 6.77 0.71 -9.77
N LYS A 54 7.62 1.74 -9.56
CA LYS A 54 8.34 2.45 -10.62
C LYS A 54 9.52 1.62 -11.15
N GLU A 55 10.31 1.04 -10.25
CA GLU A 55 11.54 0.31 -10.62
C GLU A 55 11.25 -0.97 -11.42
N TYR A 56 10.19 -1.69 -11.06
CA TYR A 56 9.89 -3.03 -11.63
C TYR A 56 8.63 -3.05 -12.50
N ASP A 57 8.13 -1.88 -12.90
CA ASP A 57 7.08 -1.69 -13.89
C ASP A 57 5.81 -2.52 -13.61
N PHE A 58 5.13 -2.18 -12.51
CA PHE A 58 3.79 -2.67 -12.16
C PHE A 58 2.87 -1.50 -11.79
N MET A 59 2.88 -0.48 -12.66
CA MET A 59 2.25 0.82 -12.42
C MET A 59 0.72 0.80 -12.39
N ASP A 60 0.09 -0.31 -12.69
CA ASP A 60 -1.36 -0.51 -12.72
C ASP A 60 -1.95 -0.99 -11.38
N VAL A 61 -1.09 -1.25 -10.38
CA VAL A 61 -1.51 -1.71 -9.05
C VAL A 61 -1.79 -0.52 -8.13
N GLU A 62 -3.04 -0.40 -7.68
CA GLU A 62 -3.43 0.48 -6.58
C GLU A 62 -2.89 -0.08 -5.25
N VAL A 63 -2.35 0.79 -4.40
CA VAL A 63 -1.76 0.38 -3.13
C VAL A 63 -2.43 1.12 -1.99
N LYS A 64 -3.17 0.40 -1.14
CA LYS A 64 -3.85 0.93 0.05
C LYS A 64 -3.26 0.40 1.34
N TYR A 65 -3.46 1.15 2.41
CA TYR A 65 -3.34 0.66 3.77
C TYR A 65 -4.48 -0.30 4.11
N LEU A 66 -4.24 -1.15 5.11
CA LEU A 66 -5.31 -2.01 5.65
C LEU A 66 -6.46 -1.19 6.25
N TRP A 67 -6.16 -0.08 6.92
CA TRP A 67 -7.21 0.77 7.50
C TRP A 67 -8.02 1.52 6.43
N GLU A 68 -7.42 1.88 5.29
CA GLU A 68 -8.16 2.45 4.14
C GLU A 68 -9.17 1.42 3.63
N LEU A 69 -8.75 0.16 3.44
CA LEU A 69 -9.68 -0.92 3.06
C LEU A 69 -10.82 -1.08 4.07
N VAL A 70 -10.51 -1.09 5.36
CA VAL A 70 -11.52 -1.24 6.40
C VAL A 70 -12.50 -0.08 6.34
N ALA A 71 -12.02 1.17 6.31
CA ALA A 71 -12.85 2.36 6.23
C ALA A 71 -13.75 2.36 4.99
N ASP A 72 -13.20 2.03 3.81
CA ASP A 72 -13.96 1.93 2.56
C ASP A 72 -15.01 0.81 2.56
N SER A 73 -14.86 -0.18 3.44
CA SER A 73 -15.77 -1.32 3.57
C SER A 73 -16.87 -1.11 4.61
N LEU A 74 -16.81 -0.03 5.41
CA LEU A 74 -17.82 0.25 6.42
C LEU A 74 -19.10 0.76 5.76
N ILE A 75 -20.22 0.11 6.07
CA ILE A 75 -21.56 0.62 5.77
C ILE A 75 -21.97 1.47 6.98
N VAL A 76 -21.99 2.79 6.81
CA VAL A 76 -22.29 3.74 7.88
C VAL A 76 -23.70 4.29 7.65
N GLU A 77 -24.57 4.15 8.65
CA GLU A 77 -25.86 4.83 8.66
C GLU A 77 -25.64 6.34 8.86
N PRO A 78 -26.48 7.21 8.26
CA PRO A 78 -26.41 8.65 8.51
C PRO A 78 -26.45 8.94 10.02
N ARG A 79 -25.64 9.88 10.49
CA ARG A 79 -25.73 10.34 11.88
C ARG A 79 -27.05 11.11 12.07
N GLU A 80 -27.64 11.02 13.26
CA GLU A 80 -28.94 11.64 13.58
C GLU A 80 -28.97 13.16 13.31
N ASP A 81 -27.83 13.84 13.40
CA ASP A 81 -27.66 15.27 13.12
C ASP A 81 -27.40 15.60 11.63
N GLU A 82 -27.15 14.58 10.80
CA GLU A 82 -26.99 14.69 9.34
C GLU A 82 -28.19 14.11 8.57
N ALA A 83 -29.11 13.42 9.26
CA ALA A 83 -30.47 13.16 8.81
C ALA A 83 -31.27 14.46 9.00
N GLY A 84 -31.07 15.41 8.09
CA GLY A 84 -31.88 16.62 8.07
C GLY A 84 -33.37 16.27 8.11
N ASP A 85 -34.17 17.16 8.70
CA ASP A 85 -35.63 17.10 8.78
C ASP A 85 -36.24 16.81 7.40
N ASP A 86 -36.33 15.54 7.01
CA ASP A 86 -37.20 15.08 5.94
C ASP A 86 -38.62 15.05 6.55
N GLU A 87 -39.33 16.18 6.41
CA GLU A 87 -40.77 16.44 6.67
C GLU A 87 -41.54 15.47 7.60
#